data_AF-A0A0F9QMF5-F1
#
_entry.id   AF-A0A0F9QMF5-F1
#
_cell.length_a   1.000
_cell.length_b   1.000
_cell.length_c   1.000
_cell.angle_alpha   90.00
_cell.angle_beta   90.00
_cell.angle_gamma   90.00
#
_symmetry.space_group_name_H-M   'P 1'
#
loop_
_entity.id
_entity.type
_entity.pdbx_description
1 polymer ?
#
loop_
_entity_poly.entity_id
_entity_poly.type
_entity_poly.pdbx_seq_one_letter_code
_entity_poly.pdbx_strand_id
1 'polypeptide(L)' 'MRPLHPKRIAKLVHAKHSEQEDYAQRCERKVWTYILLYNLDTIIFEGRMRQLVGKSIGAGVWEIRKKTE' A
#
# COMPACT_ATOMS: atom_id res chain seq x y z
N MET A 1 -4.79 -19.78 -7.84
CA MET A 1 -4.12 -19.07 -6.73
C MET A 1 -4.96 -19.25 -5.47
N ARG A 2 -4.39 -19.62 -4.31
CA ARG A 2 -5.16 -19.62 -3.04
C ARG A 2 -5.35 -18.17 -2.57
N PRO A 3 -6.57 -17.72 -2.25
CA PRO A 3 -6.77 -16.40 -1.70
C PRO A 3 -6.04 -16.28 -0.35
N LEU A 4 -5.32 -15.19 -0.15
CA LEU A 4 -4.72 -14.87 1.14
C LEU A 4 -5.84 -14.61 2.16
N HIS A 5 -5.66 -15.14 3.37
CA HIS A 5 -6.62 -14.92 4.45
C HIS A 5 -6.76 -13.42 4.77
N PRO A 6 -7.97 -12.85 4.93
CA PRO A 6 -8.21 -11.41 5.13
C PRO A 6 -7.37 -10.75 6.23
N LYS A 7 -7.14 -11.45 7.35
CA LYS A 7 -6.25 -10.98 8.44
C LYS A 7 -4.79 -10.75 8.03
N ARG A 8 -4.29 -11.41 6.97
CA ARG A 8 -2.97 -11.14 6.39
C ARG A 8 -3.00 -9.93 5.44
N ILE A 9 -4.17 -9.64 4.85
CA ILE A 9 -4.39 -8.54 3.90
C ILE A 9 -4.29 -7.18 4.64
N ALA A 10 -4.82 -7.08 5.86
CA ALA A 10 -4.69 -5.88 6.70
C ALA A 10 -3.25 -5.49 7.11
N LYS A 11 -2.27 -6.39 6.94
CA LYS A 11 -0.85 -6.12 7.19
C LYS A 11 -0.06 -5.74 5.93
N LEU A 12 -0.70 -5.68 4.76
CA LEU A 12 0.00 -5.39 3.51
C LEU A 12 0.39 -3.92 3.40
N VAL A 13 -0.47 -3.02 3.89
CA VAL A 13 -0.15 -1.60 4.05
C VAL A 13 0.40 -1.39 5.45
N HIS A 14 1.62 -0.86 5.54
CA HIS A 14 2.27 -0.62 6.81
C HIS A 14 1.61 0.55 7.55
N ALA A 15 1.41 0.41 8.87
CA ALA A 15 0.71 1.40 9.70
C ALA A 15 1.32 2.81 9.62
N LYS A 16 2.63 2.92 9.41
CA LYS A 16 3.35 4.18 9.18
C LYS A 16 2.76 5.06 8.06
N HIS A 17 2.06 4.49 7.08
CA HIS A 17 1.35 5.30 6.08
C HIS A 17 0.26 6.19 6.68
N SER A 18 -0.35 5.79 7.79
CA SER A 18 -1.31 6.59 8.56
C SER A 18 -0.65 7.54 9.58
N GLU A 19 0.65 7.40 9.84
CA GLU A 19 1.37 8.15 10.88
C GLU A 19 2.34 9.20 10.33
N GLN A 20 2.91 8.99 9.14
CA GLN A 20 4.00 9.79 8.58
C GLN A 20 3.70 10.20 7.13
N GLU A 21 3.76 11.50 6.80
CA GLU A 21 3.39 11.99 5.46
C GLU A 21 4.31 11.45 4.35
N ASP A 22 5.63 11.51 4.57
CA ASP A 22 6.60 11.11 3.56
C ASP A 22 6.95 9.60 3.59
N TYR A 23 6.19 8.79 4.33
CA TYR A 23 6.50 7.38 4.45
C TYR A 23 6.28 6.63 3.14
N ALA A 24 7.34 5.98 2.69
CA ALA A 24 7.35 5.06 1.57
C ALA A 24 7.59 3.62 2.06
N GLN A 25 6.83 2.70 1.50
CA GLN A 25 6.99 1.26 1.75
C GLN A 25 7.45 0.58 0.46
N ARG A 26 8.38 -0.36 0.58
CA ARG A 26 8.73 -1.26 -0.52
C ARG A 26 8.01 -2.58 -0.35
N CYS A 27 7.44 -3.08 -1.44
CA CYS A 27 6.76 -4.36 -1.47
C CYS A 27 7.00 -5.07 -2.81
N GLU A 28 6.75 -6.37 -2.84
CA GLU A 28 6.75 -7.10 -4.11
C GLU A 28 5.55 -6.70 -4.99
N ARG A 29 5.68 -6.83 -6.31
CA ARG A 29 4.61 -6.60 -7.28
C ARG A 29 3.32 -7.32 -6.88
N LYS A 30 3.41 -8.58 -6.44
CA LYS A 30 2.24 -9.37 -6.02
C LYS A 30 1.51 -8.69 -4.86
N VAL A 31 2.25 -8.15 -3.89
CA VAL A 31 1.67 -7.44 -2.72
C VAL A 31 0.95 -6.18 -3.17
N TRP A 32 1.57 -5.38 -4.04
CA TRP A 32 0.91 -4.19 -4.59
C TRP A 32 -0.36 -4.53 -5.36
N THR A 33 -0.32 -5.57 -6.19
CA THR A 33 -1.52 -6.08 -6.89
C THR A 33 -2.61 -6.50 -5.91
N TYR A 34 -2.27 -7.17 -4.80
CA TYR A 34 -3.24 -7.50 -3.75
C TYR A 34 -3.80 -6.25 -3.08
N ILE A 35 -3.00 -5.24 -2.79
CA ILE A 35 -3.49 -3.98 -2.20
C ILE A 35 -4.55 -3.36 -3.10
N LEU A 36 -4.29 -3.27 -4.41
CA LEU A 36 -5.24 -2.73 -5.38
C LEU A 36 -6.51 -3.58 -5.55
N LEU A 37 -6.37 -4.91 -5.67
CA LEU A 37 -7.52 -5.81 -5.87
C LEU A 37 -8.52 -5.79 -4.70
N TYR A 38 -8.06 -5.42 -3.50
CA TYR A 38 -8.87 -5.36 -2.29
C TYR A 38 -9.13 -3.92 -1.82
N ASN A 39 -8.89 -2.91 -2.65
CA ASN A 39 -9.10 -1.48 -2.35
C ASN A 39 -8.44 -1.02 -1.04
N LEU A 40 -7.27 -1.57 -0.71
CA LEU A 40 -6.50 -1.20 0.48
C LEU A 40 -5.55 -0.02 0.23
N ASP A 41 -5.52 0.51 -0.98
CA ASP A 41 -4.72 1.69 -1.33
C ASP A 41 -5.29 2.99 -0.74
N THR A 42 -6.52 2.98 -0.22
CA THR A 42 -7.12 4.13 0.47
C THR A 42 -6.90 4.03 1.97
N ILE A 43 -6.32 5.08 2.56
CA ILE A 43 -6.02 5.18 3.99
C ILE A 43 -6.56 6.47 4.57
N ILE A 44 -6.70 6.51 5.90
CA ILE A 44 -6.94 7.75 6.64
C ILE A 44 -5.59 8.26 7.15
N PHE A 45 -5.24 9.49 6.79
CA PHE A 45 -4.09 10.23 7.28
C PHE A 45 -4.56 11.60 7.78
N GLU A 46 -4.31 11.90 9.06
CA GLU A 46 -4.74 13.16 9.70
C GLU A 46 -6.25 13.48 9.49
N GLY A 47 -7.09 12.45 9.58
CA GLY A 47 -8.55 12.58 9.41
C GLY A 47 -9.02 12.79 7.96
N ARG A 48 -8.11 12.75 6.98
CA ARG A 48 -8.42 12.85 5.55
C ARG A 48 -8.19 11.52 4.84
N MET A 49 -9.02 11.22 3.86
CA MET A 49 -8.76 10.09 2.96
C MET A 49 -7.61 10.44 2.02
N ARG A 50 -6.59 9.59 1.98
CA ARG A 50 -5.46 9.67 1.06
C ARG A 50 -5.37 8.38 0.27
N GLN A 51 -4.92 8.47 -0.97
CA GLN A 51 -4.68 7.31 -1.81
C GLN A 51 -3.17 7.01 -1.90
N LEU A 52 -2.81 5.74 -1.85
CA LEU A 52 -1.47 5.24 -2.09
C LEU A 52 -1.26 5.01 -3.59
N VAL A 53 -0.08 5.35 -4.07
CA VAL A 53 0.36 5.12 -5.44
C VAL A 53 1.65 4.33 -5.42
N GLY A 54 1.74 3.35 -6.32
CA GLY A 54 2.92 2.52 -6.50
C GLY A 54 3.75 2.95 -7.71
N LYS A 55 5.08 2.91 -7.57
CA LYS A 55 6.04 3.02 -8.67
C LYS A 55 6.92 1.78 -8.71
N SER A 56 7.05 1.17 -9.88
CA SER A 56 8.02 0.08 -10.09
C SER A 56 9.44 0.64 -9.98
N ILE A 57 10.27 0.00 -9.15
CA ILE A 57 11.69 0.34 -8.98
C ILE A 57 12.62 -0.75 -9.55
N GLY A 58 12.06 -1.74 -10.27
CA GLY A 58 12.81 -2.84 -10.88
C GLY A 58 12.76 -4.14 -10.08
N ALA A 59 13.21 -5.24 -10.70
CA ALA A 59 13.27 -6.59 -10.09
C ALA A 59 11.97 -7.08 -9.42
N GLY A 60 10.80 -6.64 -9.93
CA GLY A 60 9.51 -6.98 -9.32
C GLY A 60 9.22 -6.28 -8.00
N VAL A 61 10.01 -5.27 -7.62
CA VAL A 61 9.82 -4.45 -6.42
C VAL A 61 9.08 -3.16 -6.78
N TRP A 62 8.13 -2.80 -5.92
CA TRP A 62 7.33 -1.60 -6.01
C TRP A 62 7.54 -0.76 -4.76
N GLU A 63 7.69 0.54 -4.95
CA GLU A 63 7.68 1.53 -3.88
C GLU A 63 6.30 2.19 -3.87
N ILE A 64 5.61 2.11 -2.73
CA ILE A 64 4.28 2.68 -2.53
C ILE A 64 4.39 3.88 -1.59
N ARG A 65 3.69 4.95 -1.92
CA ARG A 65 3.71 6.23 -1.20
C ARG A 65 2.35 6.91 -1.31
N LYS A 66 2.07 7.90 -0.46
CA LYS A 66 0.87 8.74 -0.63
C LYS A 66 0.94 9.52 -1.93
N LYS A 67 -0.20 9.67 -2.58
CA LYS A 67 -0.35 10.53 -3.76
C LYS A 67 -0.19 11.98 -3.30
N THR A 68 0.85 12.64 -3.78
CA THR A 68 0.96 14.09 -3.70
C THR A 68 -0.11 14.71 -4.60
N GLU A 69 -0.86 15.66 -4.06
CA GLU A 69 -1.84 16.48 -4.78
C GLU A 69 -1.15 17.42 -5.78
#